data_AF-A0A8S3PU67-F1
#
_entry.id   AF-A0A8S3PU67-F1
#
_cell.length_a   1.000
_cell.length_b   1.000
_cell.length_c   1.000
_cell.angle_alpha   90.00
_cell.angle_beta   90.00
_cell.angle_gamma   90.00
#
_symmetry.space_group_name_H-M   'P 1'
#
loop_
_entity.id
_entity.type
_entity.pdbx_description
1 polymer ?
#
loop_
_entity_poly.entity_id
_entity_poly.type
_entity_poly.pdbx_seq_one_letter_code
_entity_poly.pdbx_strand_id
1 'polypeptide(L)'
;MQSAFEGYFLVQTYFFLREIKAICQKPEDVYKILPKRGWTGGIDQDDKDITWKDGRRLVDLSLLAEALKACVGCGSNLKLHNTINEQRFGFASILNISCEQCGYLTAIPTSKRHFTGQRGPGAFDINTKMALGMTDCGSGHRQLNKLFATIGVPGISANALKTRKEEVNKPLVETAKKSCLEAIEEETALTL
;
A
#
# COMPACT_ATOMS: atom_id res chain seq x y z
N MET A 1 19.95 1.47 31.70
CA MET A 1 19.24 0.21 31.39
C MET A 1 18.03 0.43 30.47
N GLN A 2 17.27 1.53 30.60
CA GLN A 2 16.18 1.87 29.66
C GLN A 2 16.61 2.19 28.22
N SER A 3 17.77 2.83 28.02
CA SER A 3 18.24 3.23 26.68
C SER A 3 18.67 2.07 25.78
N ALA A 4 19.08 0.92 26.36
CA ALA A 4 19.46 -0.26 25.59
C ALA A 4 18.23 -1.01 25.04
N PHE A 5 17.11 -0.98 25.77
CA PHE A 5 15.86 -1.63 25.38
C PHE A 5 15.14 -0.89 24.24
N GLU A 6 15.14 0.45 24.29
CA GLU A 6 14.61 1.30 23.20
C GLU A 6 15.47 1.17 21.92
N GLY A 7 16.79 1.08 22.07
CA GLY A 7 17.71 0.84 20.97
C GLY A 7 17.49 -0.51 20.28
N TYR A 8 17.29 -1.58 21.05
CA TYR A 8 17.02 -2.92 20.48
C TYR A 8 15.67 -2.98 19.76
N PHE A 9 14.62 -2.38 20.33
CA PHE A 9 13.28 -2.36 19.74
C PHE A 9 13.24 -1.58 18.42
N LEU A 10 13.94 -0.44 18.37
CA LEU A 10 14.10 0.34 17.14
C LEU A 10 14.95 -0.39 16.10
N VAL A 11 16.01 -1.09 16.48
CA VAL A 11 16.87 -1.83 15.54
C VAL A 11 16.15 -3.07 14.98
N GLN A 12 15.40 -3.81 15.80
CA GLN A 12 14.59 -4.94 15.34
C GLN A 12 13.49 -4.52 14.38
N THR A 13 12.73 -3.46 14.69
CA THR A 13 11.72 -2.92 13.77
C THR A 13 12.36 -2.37 12.49
N TYR A 14 13.53 -1.75 12.55
CA TYR A 14 14.23 -1.23 11.38
C TYR A 14 14.79 -2.34 10.47
N PHE A 15 15.36 -3.42 11.05
CA PHE A 15 15.79 -4.61 10.30
C PHE A 15 14.60 -5.34 9.68
N PHE A 16 13.51 -5.48 10.43
CA PHE A 16 12.28 -6.10 9.98
C PHE A 16 11.62 -5.33 8.82
N LEU A 17 11.58 -3.99 8.91
CA LEU A 17 11.15 -3.12 7.81
C LEU A 17 12.11 -3.15 6.60
N ARG A 18 13.39 -3.49 6.79
CA ARG A 18 14.38 -3.61 5.72
C ARG A 18 14.19 -4.89 4.90
N GLU A 19 13.94 -6.02 5.55
CA GLU A 19 13.61 -7.28 4.87
C GLU A 19 12.25 -7.20 4.16
N ILE A 20 11.28 -6.49 4.75
CA ILE A 20 9.96 -6.30 4.12
C ILE A 20 10.01 -5.29 2.97
N LYS A 21 10.88 -4.26 3.05
CA LYS A 21 11.16 -3.42 1.87
C LYS A 21 11.57 -4.29 0.68
N ALA A 22 12.33 -5.37 0.89
CA ALA A 22 12.70 -6.30 -0.18
C ALA A 22 11.52 -7.09 -0.76
N ILE A 23 10.50 -7.43 0.05
CA ILE A 23 9.25 -8.08 -0.43
C ILE A 23 8.48 -7.15 -1.38
N CYS A 24 8.40 -5.86 -1.05
CA CYS A 24 7.70 -4.86 -1.87
C CYS A 24 8.56 -4.27 -3.01
N GLN A 25 9.86 -4.58 -3.09
CA GLN A 25 10.82 -3.91 -3.98
C GLN A 25 11.08 -4.59 -5.32
N LYS A 26 10.33 -5.61 -5.74
CA LYS A 26 10.49 -6.13 -7.11
C LYS A 26 10.07 -5.04 -8.11
N PRO A 27 11.01 -4.43 -8.85
CA PRO A 27 10.73 -3.29 -9.70
C PRO A 27 10.40 -3.80 -11.09
N GLU A 28 9.12 -3.94 -11.44
CA GLU A 28 8.75 -4.31 -12.81
C GLU A 28 7.60 -3.42 -13.32
N ASP A 29 7.97 -2.48 -14.20
CA ASP A 29 7.16 -1.71 -15.15
C ASP A 29 5.82 -1.16 -14.66
N VAL A 30 5.90 -0.17 -13.76
CA VAL A 30 4.78 0.65 -13.23
C VAL A 30 3.86 1.22 -14.34
N TYR A 31 4.38 1.42 -15.56
CA TYR A 31 3.66 2.03 -16.67
C TYR A 31 3.05 1.05 -17.68
N LYS A 32 3.27 -0.27 -17.56
CA LYS A 32 2.74 -1.26 -18.55
C LYS A 32 1.46 -1.98 -18.13
N ILE A 33 0.94 -1.74 -16.92
CA ILE A 33 -0.18 -2.53 -16.34
C ILE A 33 -1.38 -1.65 -15.96
N LEU A 34 -1.67 -0.63 -16.76
CA LEU A 34 -3.03 -0.08 -16.78
C LEU A 34 -3.87 -0.96 -17.72
N PRO A 35 -4.91 -1.66 -17.24
CA PRO A 35 -5.77 -2.46 -18.10
C PRO A 35 -6.42 -1.55 -19.14
N LYS A 36 -6.21 -1.84 -20.42
CA LYS A 36 -6.74 -1.05 -21.55
C LYS A 36 -8.27 -1.03 -21.63
N ARG A 37 -8.99 -1.84 -20.83
CA ARG A 37 -10.47 -1.84 -20.70
C ARG A 37 -10.89 -2.60 -19.45
N GLY A 38 -11.80 -1.99 -18.67
CA GLY A 38 -12.81 -2.65 -17.82
C GLY A 38 -12.35 -3.74 -16.87
N TRP A 39 -11.73 -3.38 -15.73
CA TRP A 39 -11.71 -4.26 -14.56
C TRP A 39 -12.53 -3.62 -13.43
N THR A 40 -13.60 -4.29 -13.03
CA THR A 40 -14.56 -3.88 -11.97
C THR A 40 -14.27 -4.58 -10.65
N GLY A 41 -12.99 -4.76 -10.31
CA GLY A 41 -12.59 -5.48 -9.11
C GLY A 41 -12.89 -4.66 -7.86
N GLY A 42 -13.92 -5.09 -7.13
CA GLY A 42 -14.18 -4.73 -5.73
C GLY A 42 -14.12 -3.23 -5.44
N ILE A 43 -15.02 -2.46 -6.04
CA ILE A 43 -15.33 -1.12 -5.54
C ILE A 43 -15.83 -1.32 -4.10
N ASP A 44 -15.15 -0.73 -3.10
CA ASP A 44 -15.68 -0.66 -1.74
C ASP A 44 -16.99 0.17 -1.83
N GLN A 45 -18.14 -0.52 -1.82
CA GLN A 45 -19.47 0.05 -2.12
C GLN A 45 -20.03 0.94 -0.98
N ASP A 46 -19.27 1.11 0.10
CA ASP A 46 -19.76 1.71 1.34
C ASP A 46 -19.73 3.25 1.34
N ASP A 47 -19.17 3.91 0.31
CA ASP A 47 -19.04 5.37 0.23
C ASP A 47 -19.55 5.92 -1.12
N LYS A 48 -20.82 5.70 -1.47
CA LYS A 48 -21.39 6.21 -2.74
C LYS A 48 -21.42 7.74 -2.84
N ASP A 49 -21.32 8.44 -1.71
CA ASP A 49 -21.43 9.90 -1.62
C ASP A 49 -20.07 10.61 -1.51
N ILE A 50 -18.96 9.89 -1.35
CA ILE A 50 -17.63 10.51 -1.29
C ILE A 50 -17.11 10.72 -2.70
N THR A 51 -17.03 11.98 -3.12
CA THR A 51 -16.37 12.33 -4.38
C THR A 51 -14.86 12.40 -4.20
N TRP A 52 -14.12 12.43 -5.31
CA TRP A 52 -12.67 12.64 -5.30
C TRP A 52 -12.28 14.01 -4.71
N LYS A 53 -13.23 14.96 -4.63
CA LYS A 53 -13.03 16.29 -4.05
C LYS A 53 -13.15 16.28 -2.52
N ASP A 54 -13.71 15.21 -1.96
CA ASP A 54 -14.04 15.13 -0.54
C ASP A 54 -13.07 14.23 0.24
N GLY A 55 -12.69 14.74 1.41
CA GLY A 55 -11.81 14.04 2.34
C GLY A 55 -10.34 14.07 1.93
N ARG A 56 -9.58 13.15 2.52
CA ARG A 56 -8.13 13.02 2.33
C ARG A 56 -7.82 11.66 1.70
N ARG A 57 -6.74 11.58 0.93
CA ARG A 57 -6.23 10.35 0.33
C ARG A 57 -4.76 10.18 0.67
N LEU A 58 -4.34 8.94 0.83
CA LEU A 58 -2.94 8.59 0.99
C LEU A 58 -2.30 8.43 -0.39
N VAL A 59 -1.16 9.09 -0.60
CA VAL A 59 -0.52 9.18 -1.91
C VAL A 59 0.99 9.08 -1.79
N ASP A 60 1.59 8.27 -2.65
CA ASP A 60 3.02 8.28 -2.95
C ASP A 60 3.34 9.53 -3.78
N LEU A 61 3.85 10.58 -3.13
CA LEU A 61 4.09 11.89 -3.77
C LEU A 61 5.01 11.80 -4.99
N SER A 62 6.05 10.95 -4.93
CA SER A 62 6.97 10.75 -6.07
C SER A 62 6.26 10.14 -7.27
N LEU A 63 5.47 9.08 -7.05
CA LEU A 63 4.68 8.44 -8.09
C LEU A 63 3.67 9.41 -8.71
N LEU A 64 2.98 10.18 -7.87
CA LEU A 64 1.99 11.15 -8.33
C LEU A 64 2.63 12.24 -9.19
N ALA A 65 3.77 12.80 -8.73
CA ALA A 65 4.48 13.84 -9.46
C ALA A 65 4.99 13.34 -10.84
N GLU A 66 5.52 12.13 -10.90
CA GLU A 66 5.94 11.50 -12.16
C GLU A 66 4.76 11.27 -13.11
N ALA A 67 3.65 10.75 -12.60
CA ALA A 67 2.47 10.47 -13.41
C ALA A 67 1.76 11.73 -13.93
N LEU A 68 1.84 12.85 -13.20
CA LEU A 68 1.28 14.14 -13.62
C LEU A 68 2.17 14.91 -14.61
N LYS A 69 3.45 14.50 -14.74
CA LYS A 69 4.43 15.20 -15.57
C LYS A 69 4.06 15.22 -17.04
N ALA A 70 3.44 14.16 -17.56
CA ALA A 70 3.14 14.05 -18.98
C ALA A 70 1.88 13.21 -19.24
N CYS A 71 0.97 13.77 -20.02
CA CYS A 71 -0.18 13.06 -20.57
C CYS A 71 0.28 11.95 -21.52
N VAL A 72 -0.30 10.76 -21.39
CA VAL A 72 0.02 9.60 -22.24
C VAL A 72 -0.26 9.88 -23.72
N GLY A 73 -1.23 10.73 -24.04
CA GLY A 73 -1.61 11.04 -25.42
C GLY A 73 -0.75 12.10 -26.11
N CYS A 74 -0.37 13.17 -25.41
CA CYS A 74 0.29 14.35 -26.03
C CYS A 74 1.51 14.87 -25.28
N GLY A 75 1.86 14.29 -24.12
CA GLY A 75 3.03 14.69 -23.34
C GLY A 75 2.89 15.97 -22.51
N SER A 76 1.74 16.67 -22.55
CA SER A 76 1.52 17.89 -21.76
C SER A 76 1.27 17.60 -20.28
N ASN A 77 1.55 18.57 -19.41
CA ASN A 77 1.37 18.41 -17.97
C ASN A 77 -0.11 18.19 -17.62
N LEU A 78 -0.37 17.20 -16.76
CA LEU A 78 -1.70 16.93 -16.23
C LEU A 78 -1.91 17.73 -14.94
N LYS A 79 -3.12 18.25 -14.75
CA LYS A 79 -3.52 18.96 -13.54
C LYS A 79 -4.48 18.10 -12.72
N LEU A 80 -4.23 17.98 -11.43
CA LEU A 80 -5.09 17.24 -10.49
C LEU A 80 -6.55 17.72 -10.48
N HIS A 81 -6.77 19.02 -10.70
CA HIS A 81 -8.13 19.60 -10.70
C HIS A 81 -9.03 19.01 -11.81
N ASN A 82 -8.44 18.49 -12.90
CA ASN A 82 -9.16 17.85 -14.01
C ASN A 82 -9.48 16.37 -13.77
N THR A 83 -9.51 15.94 -12.51
CA THR A 83 -9.94 14.59 -12.16
C THR A 83 -11.44 14.47 -12.46
N ILE A 84 -11.80 13.51 -13.32
CA ILE A 84 -13.20 13.23 -13.65
C ILE A 84 -13.80 12.33 -12.58
N ASN A 85 -13.09 11.27 -12.23
CA ASN A 85 -13.52 10.32 -11.24
C ASN A 85 -12.34 9.64 -10.54
N GLU A 86 -12.66 8.97 -9.44
CA GLU A 86 -11.74 8.20 -8.62
C GLU A 86 -12.26 6.77 -8.51
N GLN A 87 -11.38 5.80 -8.68
CA GLN A 87 -11.65 4.39 -8.35
C GLN A 87 -10.83 4.03 -7.11
N ARG A 88 -11.51 3.69 -6.02
CA ARG A 88 -10.88 3.35 -4.74
C ARG A 88 -10.65 1.85 -4.61
N PHE A 89 -9.52 1.50 -4.02
CA PHE A 89 -9.07 0.14 -3.72
C PHE A 89 -8.47 0.13 -2.31
N GLY A 90 -9.31 0.09 -1.28
CA GLY A 90 -8.89 0.32 0.09
C GLY A 90 -8.31 1.72 0.29
N PHE A 91 -7.06 1.82 0.75
CA PHE A 91 -6.36 3.09 0.95
C PHE A 91 -5.71 3.65 -0.32
N ALA A 92 -5.60 2.84 -1.38
CA ALA A 92 -5.12 3.27 -2.68
C ALA A 92 -6.26 3.71 -3.58
N SER A 93 -5.96 4.57 -4.55
CA SER A 93 -6.92 5.03 -5.54
C SER A 93 -6.30 5.14 -6.92
N ILE A 94 -7.14 5.13 -7.94
CA ILE A 94 -6.80 5.48 -9.32
C ILE A 94 -7.60 6.73 -9.68
N LEU A 95 -6.88 7.82 -9.97
CA LEU A 95 -7.46 9.08 -10.40
C LEU A 95 -7.52 9.12 -11.92
N ASN A 96 -8.71 9.30 -12.48
CA ASN A 96 -8.89 9.43 -13.92
C ASN A 96 -8.90 10.91 -14.30
N ILE A 97 -7.80 11.39 -14.87
CA ILE A 97 -7.58 12.81 -15.17
C ILE A 97 -7.71 13.05 -16.67
N SER A 98 -8.52 14.03 -17.05
CA SER A 98 -8.61 14.48 -18.45
C SER A 98 -7.53 15.51 -18.77
N CYS A 99 -6.86 15.33 -19.89
CA CYS A 99 -5.94 16.32 -20.43
C CYS A 99 -6.71 17.49 -21.07
N GLU A 100 -6.42 18.72 -20.65
CA GLU A 100 -7.03 19.94 -21.24
C GLU A 100 -6.70 20.13 -22.72
N GLN A 101 -5.56 19.62 -23.19
CA GLN A 101 -5.10 19.84 -24.56
C GLN A 101 -5.65 18.83 -25.57
N CYS A 102 -5.70 17.55 -25.22
CA CYS A 102 -6.10 16.48 -26.16
C CYS A 102 -7.33 15.69 -25.70
N GLY A 103 -7.89 15.99 -24.52
CA GLY A 103 -9.02 15.26 -23.94
C GLY A 103 -8.69 13.85 -23.45
N TYR A 104 -7.46 13.35 -23.68
CA TYR A 104 -7.09 11.99 -23.31
C TYR A 104 -7.20 11.79 -21.79
N LEU A 105 -7.82 10.67 -21.41
CA LEU A 105 -8.11 10.32 -20.03
C LEU A 105 -7.01 9.38 -19.51
N THR A 106 -6.22 9.89 -18.57
CA THR A 106 -5.07 9.19 -17.99
C THR A 106 -5.43 8.66 -16.61
N ALA A 107 -5.22 7.37 -16.38
CA ALA A 107 -5.44 6.73 -15.10
C ALA A 107 -4.15 6.78 -14.26
N ILE A 108 -4.17 7.54 -13.16
CA ILE A 108 -3.02 7.77 -12.30
C ILE A 108 -3.20 7.04 -10.96
N PRO A 109 -2.37 6.04 -10.64
CA PRO A 109 -2.41 5.36 -9.35
C PRO A 109 -1.82 6.24 -8.23
N THR A 110 -2.41 6.20 -7.03
CA THR A 110 -1.87 6.91 -5.85
C THR A 110 -0.81 6.13 -5.08
N SER A 111 -0.68 4.83 -5.33
CA SER A 111 0.30 3.95 -4.68
C SER A 111 0.91 3.00 -5.71
N LYS A 112 2.14 2.58 -5.45
CA LYS A 112 2.77 1.46 -6.18
C LYS A 112 1.99 0.16 -6.01
N ARG A 113 2.25 -0.78 -6.93
CA ARG A 113 1.66 -2.13 -6.92
C ARG A 113 2.76 -3.19 -6.94
N HIS A 114 2.49 -4.30 -6.27
CA HIS A 114 3.29 -5.52 -6.31
C HIS A 114 2.41 -6.71 -6.73
N PHE A 115 3.05 -7.76 -7.21
CA PHE A 115 2.37 -8.95 -7.68
C PHE A 115 2.30 -10.01 -6.59
N THR A 116 1.10 -10.51 -6.31
CA THR A 116 0.82 -11.43 -5.19
C THR A 116 0.50 -12.86 -5.64
N GLY A 117 0.75 -13.20 -6.92
CA GLY A 117 0.44 -14.51 -7.49
C GLY A 117 1.04 -14.72 -8.88
N GLN A 118 0.42 -15.53 -9.73
CA GLN A 118 0.72 -15.63 -11.18
C GLN A 118 -0.39 -15.05 -12.07
N ARG A 119 -1.59 -14.82 -11.51
CA ARG A 119 -2.78 -14.37 -12.24
C ARG A 119 -3.51 -13.29 -11.43
N GLY A 120 -4.02 -12.27 -12.11
CA GLY A 120 -4.80 -11.17 -11.52
C GLY A 120 -4.03 -9.84 -11.48
N PRO A 121 -4.70 -8.73 -11.18
CA PRO A 121 -4.04 -7.44 -11.03
C PRO A 121 -3.21 -7.38 -9.76
N GLY A 122 -2.09 -6.66 -9.81
CA GLY A 122 -1.22 -6.44 -8.65
C GLY A 122 -1.95 -5.77 -7.48
N ALA A 123 -1.58 -6.14 -6.27
CA ALA A 123 -2.05 -5.51 -5.05
C ALA A 123 -1.34 -4.17 -4.84
N PHE A 124 -2.03 -3.20 -4.27
CA PHE A 124 -1.41 -1.92 -3.91
C PHE A 124 -0.56 -2.05 -2.65
N ASP A 125 0.68 -1.57 -2.72
CA ASP A 125 1.68 -1.65 -1.65
C ASP A 125 1.16 -1.05 -0.34
N ILE A 126 0.45 0.08 -0.43
CA ILE A 126 -0.09 0.77 0.75
C ILE A 126 -1.03 -0.12 1.56
N ASN A 127 -1.83 -0.96 0.91
CA ASN A 127 -2.77 -1.85 1.61
C ASN A 127 -2.02 -2.98 2.33
N THR A 128 -0.99 -3.54 1.70
CA THR A 128 -0.13 -4.57 2.33
C THR A 128 0.69 -3.99 3.48
N LYS A 129 1.29 -2.80 3.30
CA LYS A 129 2.00 -2.08 4.36
C LYS A 129 1.11 -1.70 5.52
N MET A 130 -0.14 -1.33 5.25
CA MET A 130 -1.11 -1.05 6.31
C MET A 130 -1.49 -2.32 7.08
N ALA A 131 -1.71 -3.44 6.39
CA ALA A 131 -2.00 -4.72 7.04
C ALA A 131 -0.84 -5.18 7.95
N LEU A 132 0.40 -4.96 7.49
CA LEU A 132 1.60 -5.17 8.28
C LEU A 132 1.64 -4.27 9.51
N GLY A 133 1.55 -2.95 9.34
CA GLY A 133 1.60 -2.00 10.44
C GLY A 133 0.48 -2.24 11.47
N MET A 134 -0.71 -2.59 11.01
CA MET A 134 -1.81 -3.00 11.88
C MET A 134 -1.44 -4.25 12.70
N THR A 135 -0.80 -5.24 12.08
CA THR A 135 -0.40 -6.50 12.75
C THR A 135 0.71 -6.26 13.76
N ASP A 136 1.70 -5.45 13.40
CA ASP A 136 2.82 -5.05 14.26
C ASP A 136 2.35 -4.25 15.48
N CYS A 137 1.44 -3.29 15.28
CA CYS A 137 0.83 -2.51 16.36
C CYS A 137 -0.25 -3.27 17.16
N GLY A 138 -0.46 -4.56 16.92
CA GLY A 138 -1.50 -5.36 17.60
C GLY A 138 -2.93 -4.82 17.43
N SER A 139 -3.18 -4.06 16.35
CA SER A 139 -4.45 -3.35 16.12
C SER A 139 -5.42 -4.17 15.28
N GLY A 140 -6.71 -3.89 15.43
CA GLY A 140 -7.78 -4.52 14.64
C GLY A 140 -8.29 -3.63 13.52
N HIS A 141 -8.96 -4.25 12.53
CA HIS A 141 -9.61 -3.56 11.41
C HIS A 141 -10.50 -2.38 11.84
N ARG A 142 -11.32 -2.57 12.89
CA ARG A 142 -12.21 -1.51 13.39
C ARG A 142 -11.46 -0.33 13.98
N GLN A 143 -10.35 -0.58 14.68
CA GLN A 143 -9.52 0.49 15.24
C GLN A 143 -8.86 1.30 14.12
N LEU A 144 -8.35 0.60 13.11
CA LEU A 144 -7.76 1.20 11.92
C LEU A 144 -8.76 2.11 11.19
N ASN A 145 -9.95 1.60 10.86
CA ASN A 145 -10.96 2.39 10.16
C ASN A 145 -11.47 3.57 11.00
N LYS A 146 -11.60 3.43 12.33
CA LYS A 146 -11.94 4.55 13.22
C LYS A 146 -10.88 5.65 13.20
N LEU A 147 -9.60 5.27 13.22
CA LEU A 147 -8.48 6.21 13.12
C LEU A 147 -8.55 7.00 11.81
N PHE A 148 -8.69 6.30 10.68
CA PHE A 148 -8.74 6.95 9.36
C PHE A 148 -9.99 7.81 9.17
N ALA A 149 -11.15 7.35 9.64
CA ALA A 149 -12.37 8.14 9.63
C ALA A 149 -12.20 9.46 10.41
N THR A 150 -11.50 9.43 11.55
CA THR A 150 -11.26 10.64 12.38
C THR A 150 -10.43 11.69 11.64
N ILE A 151 -9.48 11.26 10.80
CA ILE A 151 -8.64 12.18 10.01
C ILE A 151 -9.21 12.48 8.61
N GLY A 152 -10.42 12.02 8.31
CA GLY A 152 -11.10 12.24 7.03
C GLY A 152 -10.52 11.43 5.87
N VAL A 153 -9.82 10.33 6.14
CA VAL A 153 -9.35 9.38 5.13
C VAL A 153 -10.33 8.22 5.10
N PRO A 154 -10.81 7.81 3.92
CA PRO A 154 -11.82 6.78 3.87
C PRO A 154 -11.18 5.40 4.11
N GLY A 155 -11.94 4.50 4.74
CA GLY A 155 -11.44 3.22 5.23
C GLY A 155 -11.26 2.16 4.12
N ILE A 156 -10.71 1.02 4.53
CA ILE A 156 -10.64 -0.21 3.72
C ILE A 156 -11.77 -1.16 4.14
N SER A 157 -12.22 -2.05 3.27
CA SER A 157 -13.15 -3.13 3.66
C SER A 157 -12.46 -4.26 4.43
N ALA A 158 -13.21 -4.94 5.30
CA ALA A 158 -12.69 -6.03 6.12
C ALA A 158 -12.11 -7.18 5.27
N ASN A 159 -12.77 -7.51 4.15
CA ASN A 159 -12.33 -8.57 3.24
C ASN A 159 -11.01 -8.22 2.54
N ALA A 160 -10.91 -7.01 1.98
CA ALA A 160 -9.69 -6.54 1.33
C ALA A 160 -8.51 -6.53 2.30
N LEU A 161 -8.73 -6.06 3.54
CA LEU A 161 -7.69 -6.04 4.57
C LEU A 161 -7.31 -7.45 5.05
N LYS A 162 -8.28 -8.37 5.16
CA LYS A 162 -8.02 -9.76 5.55
C LYS A 162 -7.08 -10.45 4.57
N THR A 163 -7.35 -10.33 3.27
CA THR A 163 -6.47 -10.90 2.23
C THR A 163 -5.05 -10.35 2.32
N ARG A 164 -4.90 -9.05 2.57
CA ARG A 164 -3.59 -8.41 2.75
C ARG A 164 -2.90 -8.85 4.03
N LYS A 165 -3.64 -9.07 5.11
CA LYS A 165 -3.08 -9.61 6.35
C LYS A 165 -2.54 -11.03 6.16
N GLU A 166 -3.28 -11.90 5.48
CA GLU A 166 -2.86 -13.27 5.19
C GLU A 166 -1.57 -13.33 4.35
N GLU A 167 -1.41 -12.38 3.43
CA GLU A 167 -0.21 -12.22 2.61
C GLU A 167 1.03 -11.88 3.46
N VAL A 168 0.90 -10.97 4.41
CA VAL A 168 2.00 -10.55 5.29
C VAL A 168 2.28 -11.57 6.40
N ASN A 169 1.25 -12.29 6.87
CA ASN A 169 1.38 -13.26 7.97
C ASN A 169 2.39 -14.38 7.66
N LYS A 170 2.45 -14.85 6.41
CA LYS A 170 3.39 -15.93 6.02
C LYS A 170 4.86 -15.53 6.24
N PRO A 171 5.37 -14.46 5.60
CA PRO A 171 6.74 -14.03 5.83
C PRO A 171 6.98 -13.58 7.28
N LEU A 172 6.00 -12.95 7.95
CA LEU A 172 6.08 -12.62 9.37
C LEU A 172 6.42 -13.84 10.24
N VAL A 173 5.66 -14.93 10.07
CA VAL A 173 5.85 -16.16 10.85
C VAL A 173 7.18 -16.83 10.50
N GLU A 174 7.59 -16.82 9.23
CA GLU A 174 8.87 -17.37 8.80
C GLU A 174 10.05 -16.61 9.42
N THR A 175 10.04 -15.27 9.38
CA THR A 175 11.07 -14.45 10.01
C THR A 175 11.09 -14.63 11.52
N ALA A 176 9.94 -14.68 12.18
CA ALA A 176 9.86 -14.94 13.62
C ALA A 176 10.48 -16.30 13.99
N LYS A 177 10.20 -17.35 13.21
CA LYS A 177 10.80 -18.68 13.41
C LYS A 177 12.32 -18.66 13.27
N LYS A 178 12.85 -18.00 12.23
CA LYS A 178 14.30 -17.87 12.03
C LYS A 178 14.96 -17.15 13.19
N SER A 179 14.40 -16.02 13.61
CA SER A 179 14.91 -15.27 14.76
C SER A 179 14.90 -16.09 16.05
N CYS A 180 13.86 -16.88 16.31
CA CYS A 180 13.84 -17.79 17.46
C CYS A 180 14.91 -18.88 17.36
N LEU A 181 15.15 -19.44 16.17
CA LEU A 181 16.18 -20.47 15.96
C LEU A 181 17.59 -19.90 16.15
N GLU A 182 17.88 -18.73 15.58
CA GLU A 182 19.16 -18.02 15.75
C GLU A 182 19.44 -17.75 17.23
N ALA A 183 18.45 -17.27 17.98
CA ALA A 183 18.59 -17.04 19.42
C ALA A 183 18.86 -18.34 20.20
N ILE A 184 18.22 -19.46 19.83
CA ILE A 184 18.48 -20.76 20.46
C ILE A 184 19.93 -21.21 20.17
N GLU A 185 20.39 -21.08 18.93
CA GLU A 185 21.76 -21.43 18.54
C GLU A 185 22.79 -20.61 19.33
N GLU A 186 22.57 -19.29 19.46
CA GLU A 186 23.41 -18.42 20.27
C GLU A 186 23.44 -18.81 21.75
N GLU A 187 22.28 -19.10 22.36
CA GLU A 187 22.22 -19.54 23.76
C GLU A 187 22.95 -20.87 23.97
N THR A 188 22.77 -21.83 23.06
CA THR A 188 23.46 -23.13 23.16
C THR A 188 24.97 -23.00 23.05
N ALA A 189 25.48 -22.12 22.17
CA ALA A 189 26.90 -21.88 21.98
C ALA A 189 27.58 -21.19 23.19
N LEU A 190 26.82 -20.46 24.02
CA LEU A 190 27.32 -19.84 25.25
C LEU A 190 27.34 -20.81 26.45
N THR A 191 26.52 -21.87 26.41
CA THR A 191 26.39 -22.83 27.52
C THR A 191 27.28 -24.07 27.41
N LEU A 192 27.91 -24.32 26.26
CA LEU A 192 28.82 -25.44 26.01
C LEU A 192 30.27 -24.94 25.91
#